data_AF-A0A7S3WIK5-F1
#
_entry.id   AF-A0A7S3WIK5-F1
#
_cell.length_a   1.000
_cell.length_b   1.000
_cell.length_c   1.000
_cell.angle_alpha   90.00
_cell.angle_beta   90.00
_cell.angle_gamma   90.00
#
_symmetry.space_group_name_H-M   'P 1'
#
loop_
_entity.id
_entity.type
_entity.pdbx_description
1 polymer ?
#
loop_
_entity_poly.entity_id
_entity_poly.type
_entity_poly.pdbx_seq_one_letter_code
_entity_poly.pdbx_strand_id
1 'polypeptide(L)'
;APAEFFRKRPRPRLCSQPQPGSMSNVFKGEFKVTTQSLMGKADVKKLRSSLQAEFPELTKKALDGILGKEEVGVLKCSNGSTLYVPGDGPAAFFDDGFGGVYPTLTTLWRIPDMMPELVTHAPVSKFLLPKDRSAGADMMLPGVIVPPEGLGPLELGQKRCIRVEGNKMPIAVGKMLVSAADVKGSGMKGKGMEVKHVYHDSLWAYSGRKVPNDGFLADQVVASEGAPPAAAAAAAAADESDEEEAEEEEAEAE
;
A
#
# COMPACT_ATOMS: atom_id res chain seq x y z
N ALA A 1 48.18 -20.53 -40.33
CA ALA A 1 47.09 -19.72 -39.77
C ALA A 1 46.47 -20.47 -38.59
N PRO A 2 46.67 -20.04 -37.34
CA PRO A 2 45.88 -20.51 -36.22
C PRO A 2 44.75 -19.52 -35.90
N ALA A 3 43.53 -20.04 -35.79
CA ALA A 3 42.34 -19.28 -35.42
C ALA A 3 42.28 -19.12 -33.89
N GLU A 4 42.25 -17.87 -33.42
CA GLU A 4 42.11 -17.54 -32.00
C GLU A 4 40.70 -17.82 -31.48
N PHE A 5 40.63 -18.67 -30.45
CA PHE A 5 39.39 -19.04 -29.77
C PHE A 5 39.09 -18.03 -28.65
N PHE A 6 38.45 -16.91 -28.99
CA PHE A 6 37.99 -15.93 -28.00
C PHE A 6 36.77 -16.45 -27.21
N ARG A 7 37.01 -17.08 -26.06
CA ARG A 7 35.97 -17.38 -25.06
C ARG A 7 35.47 -16.06 -24.45
N LYS A 8 34.26 -15.62 -24.85
CA LYS A 8 33.52 -14.54 -24.19
C LYS A 8 33.27 -14.90 -22.73
N ARG A 9 33.94 -14.22 -21.79
CA ARG A 9 33.61 -14.29 -20.36
C ARG A 9 32.22 -13.66 -20.14
N PRO A 10 31.32 -14.27 -19.36
CA PRO A 10 30.05 -13.64 -19.00
C PRO A 10 30.34 -12.38 -18.17
N ARG A 11 29.69 -11.28 -18.51
CA ARG A 11 29.79 -10.02 -17.76
C ARG A 11 29.31 -10.26 -16.32
N PRO A 12 30.03 -9.81 -15.29
CA PRO A 12 29.52 -9.86 -13.93
C PRO A 12 28.22 -9.06 -13.87
N ARG A 13 27.18 -9.63 -13.27
CA ARG A 13 25.92 -8.94 -12.99
C ARG A 13 26.27 -7.66 -12.26
N LEU A 14 25.89 -6.52 -12.82
CA LEU A 14 25.93 -5.24 -12.15
C LEU A 14 25.19 -5.42 -10.82
N CYS A 15 25.92 -5.38 -9.70
CA CYS A 15 25.33 -5.10 -8.40
C CYS A 15 24.49 -3.84 -8.60
N SER A 16 23.17 -3.96 -8.42
CA SER A 16 22.26 -2.82 -8.44
C SER A 16 22.80 -1.81 -7.44
N GLN A 17 23.24 -0.66 -7.94
CA GLN A 17 23.65 0.42 -7.06
C GLN A 17 22.50 0.74 -6.10
N PRO A 18 22.78 1.04 -4.82
CA PRO A 18 21.78 1.56 -3.91
C PRO A 18 21.28 2.88 -4.50
N GLN A 19 20.00 2.91 -4.90
CA GLN A 19 19.35 4.10 -5.41
C GLN A 19 19.47 5.25 -4.40
N PRO A 20 19.89 6.46 -4.83
CA PRO A 20 20.14 7.57 -3.94
C PRO A 20 18.83 8.11 -3.35
N GLY A 21 18.72 8.08 -2.02
CA GLY A 21 17.87 8.98 -1.24
C GLY A 21 16.35 8.86 -1.42
N SER A 22 15.77 7.67 -1.29
CA SER A 22 14.32 7.57 -1.00
C SER A 22 14.11 8.04 0.45
N MET A 23 13.54 9.22 0.65
CA MET A 23 13.14 9.67 1.99
C MET A 23 12.05 8.74 2.50
N SER A 24 12.32 8.05 3.61
CA SER A 24 11.29 7.30 4.33
C SER A 24 10.18 8.25 4.77
N ASN A 25 8.93 7.75 4.80
CA ASN A 25 7.66 8.41 5.10
C ASN A 25 7.56 9.91 4.74
N VAL A 26 6.80 10.23 3.68
CA VAL A 26 6.65 11.60 3.12
C VAL A 26 5.76 12.50 4.02
N PHE A 27 5.08 11.90 5.00
CA PHE A 27 4.13 12.54 5.92
C PHE A 27 4.64 12.60 7.37
N LYS A 28 5.96 12.49 7.56
CA LYS A 28 6.61 12.66 8.88
C LYS A 28 6.41 14.05 9.48
N GLY A 29 6.45 15.08 8.63
CA GLY A 29 6.25 16.47 9.04
C GLY A 29 4.82 16.93 8.82
N GLU A 30 4.46 18.06 9.43
CA GLU A 30 3.25 18.78 9.05
C GLU A 30 3.36 19.20 7.58
N PHE A 31 2.37 18.83 6.77
CA PHE A 31 2.28 19.28 5.39
C PHE A 31 1.12 20.25 5.24
N LYS A 32 1.26 21.16 4.28
CA LYS A 32 0.17 22.07 3.89
C LYS A 32 -0.26 21.75 2.47
N VAL A 33 -1.56 21.84 2.22
CA VAL A 33 -2.10 21.77 0.87
C VAL A 33 -1.80 23.10 0.19
N THR A 34 -0.97 23.06 -0.85
CA THR A 34 -0.55 24.24 -1.61
C THR A 34 -1.52 24.53 -2.74
N THR A 35 -2.04 23.50 -3.39
CA THR A 35 -2.94 23.64 -4.53
C THR A 35 -4.00 22.55 -4.50
N GLN A 36 -5.25 22.95 -4.71
CA GLN A 36 -6.38 22.05 -4.90
C GLN A 36 -6.91 22.24 -6.32
N SER A 37 -7.06 21.14 -7.04
CA SER A 37 -7.59 21.12 -8.41
C SER A 37 -8.47 19.90 -8.60
N LEU A 38 -9.46 19.97 -9.48
CA LEU A 38 -10.24 18.81 -9.89
C LEU A 38 -9.56 18.13 -11.07
N MET A 39 -9.50 16.80 -11.04
CA MET A 39 -8.94 16.01 -12.14
C MET A 39 -9.98 15.86 -13.26
N GLY A 40 -9.54 16.00 -14.52
CA GLY A 40 -10.39 15.74 -15.68
C GLY A 40 -10.67 14.25 -15.86
N LYS A 41 -11.83 13.91 -16.46
CA LYS A 41 -12.29 12.52 -16.66
C LYS A 41 -11.24 11.62 -17.33
N ALA A 42 -10.45 12.17 -18.25
CA ALA A 42 -9.38 11.45 -18.94
C ALA A 42 -8.25 11.01 -18.00
N ASP A 43 -7.80 11.89 -17.11
CA ASP A 43 -6.72 11.58 -16.17
C ASP A 43 -7.20 10.67 -15.04
N VAL A 44 -8.47 10.78 -14.62
CA VAL A 44 -9.07 9.82 -13.70
C VAL A 44 -9.09 8.42 -14.33
N LYS A 45 -9.43 8.31 -15.62
CA LYS A 45 -9.40 7.01 -16.32
C LYS A 45 -7.98 6.43 -16.39
N LYS A 46 -6.96 7.26 -16.63
CA LYS A 46 -5.55 6.83 -16.59
C LYS A 46 -5.15 6.36 -15.20
N LEU A 47 -5.48 7.13 -14.16
CA LEU A 47 -5.20 6.78 -12.77
C LEU A 47 -5.83 5.43 -12.41
N ARG A 48 -7.11 5.20 -12.75
CA ARG A 48 -7.77 3.90 -12.53
C ARG A 48 -7.09 2.76 -13.28
N SER A 49 -6.67 2.98 -14.52
CA SER A 49 -5.95 1.96 -15.30
C SER A 49 -4.59 1.64 -14.69
N SER A 50 -3.87 2.64 -14.20
CA SER A 50 -2.60 2.45 -13.49
C SER A 50 -2.80 1.68 -12.19
N LEU A 51 -3.82 2.03 -11.40
CA LEU A 51 -4.13 1.33 -10.16
C LEU A 51 -4.55 -0.13 -10.39
N GLN A 52 -5.32 -0.43 -11.44
CA GLN A 52 -5.67 -1.82 -11.79
C GLN A 52 -4.47 -2.64 -12.23
N ALA A 53 -3.52 -2.02 -12.94
CA ALA A 53 -2.29 -2.69 -13.35
C ALA A 53 -1.37 -2.97 -12.15
N GLU A 54 -1.35 -2.07 -11.16
CA GLU A 54 -0.50 -2.22 -9.97
C GLU A 54 -1.14 -3.06 -8.85
N PHE A 55 -2.47 -3.10 -8.77
CA PHE A 55 -3.24 -3.82 -7.76
C PHE A 55 -4.25 -4.75 -8.45
N PRO A 56 -3.84 -5.97 -8.84
CA PRO A 56 -4.71 -6.90 -9.56
C PRO A 56 -5.92 -7.38 -8.75
N GLU A 57 -5.80 -7.42 -7.42
CA GLU A 57 -6.89 -7.74 -6.48
C GLU A 57 -7.95 -6.64 -6.38
N LEU A 58 -7.72 -5.47 -7.02
CA LEU A 58 -8.61 -4.32 -6.92
C LEU A 58 -9.61 -4.28 -8.09
N THR A 59 -10.82 -4.77 -7.86
CA THR A 59 -11.90 -4.79 -8.86
C THR A 59 -12.30 -3.37 -9.30
N LYS A 60 -12.73 -3.22 -10.56
CA LYS A 60 -13.26 -1.95 -11.13
C LYS A 60 -14.36 -1.33 -10.26
N LYS A 61 -15.29 -2.16 -9.77
CA LYS A 61 -16.40 -1.76 -8.89
C LYS A 61 -15.89 -1.16 -7.57
N ALA A 62 -14.88 -1.78 -6.94
CA ALA A 62 -14.26 -1.27 -5.73
C ALA A 62 -13.58 0.09 -5.94
N LEU A 63 -12.87 0.26 -7.06
CA LEU A 63 -12.28 1.54 -7.44
C LEU A 63 -13.32 2.64 -7.64
N ASP A 64 -14.45 2.33 -8.27
CA ASP A 64 -15.55 3.29 -8.45
C ASP A 64 -16.20 3.66 -7.12
N GLY A 65 -16.32 2.71 -6.18
CA GLY A 65 -16.78 2.97 -4.82
C GLY A 65 -15.81 3.80 -3.96
N ILE A 66 -14.50 3.67 -4.20
CA ILE A 66 -13.46 4.41 -3.48
C ILE A 66 -13.25 5.81 -4.07
N LEU A 67 -12.99 5.91 -5.38
CA LEU A 67 -12.65 7.17 -6.05
C LEU A 67 -13.89 7.98 -6.47
N GLY A 68 -15.08 7.39 -6.44
CA GLY A 68 -16.28 8.01 -7.01
C GLY A 68 -16.24 8.02 -8.53
N LYS A 69 -17.41 8.14 -9.18
CA LYS A 69 -17.53 7.96 -10.63
C LYS A 69 -16.96 9.14 -11.44
N GLU A 70 -17.11 10.37 -10.97
CA GLU A 70 -16.88 11.56 -11.82
C GLU A 70 -15.98 12.68 -11.26
N GLU A 71 -15.77 12.79 -9.94
CA GLU A 71 -15.03 13.93 -9.37
C GLU A 71 -13.94 13.49 -8.37
N VAL A 72 -12.70 13.46 -8.87
CA VAL A 72 -11.50 13.24 -8.03
C VAL A 72 -10.75 14.55 -7.88
N GLY A 73 -10.69 15.07 -6.66
CA GLY A 73 -9.85 16.17 -6.27
C GLY A 73 -8.38 15.74 -6.18
N VAL A 74 -7.49 16.64 -6.59
CA VAL A 74 -6.04 16.50 -6.56
C VAL A 74 -5.50 17.60 -5.67
N LEU A 75 -4.89 17.21 -4.55
CA LEU A 75 -4.27 18.11 -3.61
C LEU A 75 -2.76 17.98 -3.70
N LYS A 76 -2.08 19.03 -4.16
CA LYS A 76 -0.62 19.10 -4.14
C LYS A 76 -0.16 19.63 -2.80
N CYS A 77 0.72 18.87 -2.15
CA CYS A 77 1.22 19.19 -0.82
C CYS A 77 2.62 19.82 -0.88
N SER A 78 2.97 20.58 0.15
CA SER A 78 4.27 21.28 0.27
C SER A 78 5.49 20.34 0.35
N ASN A 79 5.27 19.08 0.70
CA ASN A 79 6.28 18.01 0.77
C ASN A 79 6.55 17.34 -0.59
N GLY A 80 5.87 17.75 -1.67
CA GLY A 80 5.98 17.15 -3.00
C GLY A 80 5.04 15.98 -3.24
N SER A 81 4.29 15.50 -2.23
CA SER A 81 3.28 14.46 -2.41
C SER A 81 2.01 15.03 -3.03
N THR A 82 1.25 14.18 -3.73
CA THR A 82 -0.06 14.53 -4.28
C THR A 82 -1.12 13.61 -3.69
N LEU A 83 -2.19 14.15 -3.10
CA LEU A 83 -3.30 13.38 -2.57
C LEU A 83 -4.45 13.35 -3.59
N TYR A 84 -5.04 12.17 -3.76
CA TYR A 84 -6.24 11.96 -4.56
C TYR A 84 -7.44 11.80 -3.63
N VAL A 85 -8.36 12.74 -3.70
CA VAL A 85 -9.52 12.85 -2.82
C VAL A 85 -10.80 12.63 -3.61
N PRO A 86 -11.62 11.61 -3.29
CA PRO A 86 -12.93 11.41 -3.91
C PRO A 86 -13.95 12.40 -3.35
N GLY A 87 -14.48 13.29 -4.18
CA GLY A 87 -15.46 14.30 -3.76
C GLY A 87 -15.03 15.07 -2.50
N ASP A 88 -15.85 15.01 -1.46
CA ASP A 88 -15.61 15.63 -0.13
C ASP A 88 -15.10 14.62 0.92
N GLY A 89 -14.69 13.42 0.51
CA GLY A 89 -14.25 12.34 1.40
C GLY A 89 -12.80 12.49 1.90
N PRO A 90 -12.31 11.54 2.73
CA PRO A 90 -10.89 11.45 3.04
C PRO A 90 -10.09 11.05 1.80
N ALA A 91 -8.81 11.43 1.75
CA ALA A 91 -7.91 11.02 0.67
C ALA A 91 -7.90 9.50 0.51
N ALA A 92 -8.06 9.02 -0.73
CA ALA A 92 -8.12 7.59 -1.05
C ALA A 92 -6.75 7.04 -1.47
N PHE A 93 -5.99 7.84 -2.22
CA PHE A 93 -4.66 7.48 -2.70
C PHE A 93 -3.73 8.68 -2.54
N PHE A 94 -2.42 8.41 -2.50
CA PHE A 94 -1.41 9.45 -2.54
C PHE A 94 -0.24 9.04 -3.44
N ASP A 95 0.34 9.99 -4.14
CA ASP A 95 1.63 9.86 -4.80
C ASP A 95 2.73 10.37 -3.87
N ASP A 96 3.82 9.59 -3.74
CA ASP A 96 4.93 9.92 -2.85
C ASP A 96 5.87 11.01 -3.39
N GLY A 97 5.58 11.58 -4.57
CA GLY A 97 6.40 12.56 -5.28
C GLY A 97 7.52 11.93 -6.11
N PHE A 98 7.70 10.60 -6.01
CA PHE A 98 8.72 9.84 -6.74
C PHE A 98 8.11 8.92 -7.80
N GLY A 99 6.83 9.14 -8.14
CA GLY A 99 6.09 8.38 -9.16
C GLY A 99 5.48 7.09 -8.63
N GLY A 100 5.45 6.88 -7.30
CA GLY A 100 4.74 5.77 -6.68
C GLY A 100 3.40 6.20 -6.10
N VAL A 101 2.30 5.65 -6.63
CA VAL A 101 0.96 5.81 -6.06
C VAL A 101 0.68 4.71 -5.03
N TYR A 102 0.26 5.10 -3.83
CA TYR A 102 -0.06 4.20 -2.72
C TYR A 102 -1.49 4.47 -2.22
N PRO A 103 -2.21 3.44 -1.76
CA PRO A 103 -3.48 3.64 -1.07
C PRO A 103 -3.24 4.27 0.30
N THR A 104 -4.18 5.10 0.76
CA THR A 104 -4.19 5.59 2.14
C THR A 104 -4.66 4.49 3.11
N LEU A 105 -4.38 4.65 4.40
CA LEU A 105 -4.88 3.72 5.42
C LEU A 105 -6.41 3.66 5.45
N THR A 106 -7.09 4.77 5.17
CA THR A 106 -8.56 4.80 5.08
C THR A 106 -9.09 3.93 3.95
N THR A 107 -8.39 3.85 2.83
CA THR A 107 -8.73 2.94 1.72
C THR A 107 -8.42 1.50 2.08
N LEU A 108 -7.24 1.25 2.68
CA LEU A 108 -6.85 -0.09 3.11
C LEU A 108 -7.76 -0.66 4.20
N TRP A 109 -8.31 0.16 5.09
CA TRP A 109 -9.30 -0.29 6.07
C TRP A 109 -10.67 -0.60 5.45
N ARG A 110 -10.95 -0.10 4.25
CA ARG A 110 -12.12 -0.51 3.46
C ARG A 110 -11.83 -1.81 2.72
N ILE A 111 -10.65 -2.00 2.18
CA ILE A 111 -10.31 -3.22 1.43
C ILE A 111 -8.93 -3.68 1.89
N PRO A 112 -8.85 -4.46 2.99
CA PRO A 112 -7.58 -4.89 3.53
C PRO A 112 -6.85 -5.85 2.59
N ASP A 113 -7.59 -6.63 1.81
CA ASP A 113 -7.08 -7.67 0.90
C ASP A 113 -6.59 -7.10 -0.46
N MET A 114 -6.60 -5.78 -0.65
CA MET A 114 -6.19 -5.18 -1.93
C MET A 114 -4.69 -5.31 -2.26
N MET A 115 -3.87 -5.66 -1.26
CA MET A 115 -2.42 -5.74 -1.42
C MET A 115 -1.80 -6.76 -0.47
N PRO A 116 -0.64 -7.37 -0.82
CA PRO A 116 0.00 -8.33 0.03
C PRO A 116 0.45 -7.71 1.36
N GLU A 117 0.14 -8.42 2.44
CA GLU A 117 0.40 -8.00 3.81
C GLU A 117 1.72 -8.55 4.38
N LEU A 118 2.24 -7.84 5.38
CA LEU A 118 3.33 -8.27 6.25
C LEU A 118 2.84 -8.25 7.69
N VAL A 119 2.94 -9.38 8.35
CA VAL A 119 2.51 -9.52 9.74
C VAL A 119 3.67 -9.14 10.65
N THR A 120 3.40 -8.32 11.67
CA THR A 120 4.39 -7.93 12.68
C THR A 120 3.86 -8.20 14.09
N HIS A 121 4.78 -8.30 15.05
CA HIS A 121 4.42 -8.44 16.45
C HIS A 121 3.89 -7.12 17.03
N ALA A 122 2.93 -7.21 17.96
CA ALA A 122 2.35 -6.03 18.60
C ALA A 122 3.39 -5.09 19.25
N PRO A 123 4.47 -5.55 19.93
CA PRO A 123 5.50 -4.67 20.46
C PRO A 123 6.31 -3.92 19.39
N VAL A 124 6.40 -4.48 18.18
CA VAL A 124 7.14 -3.86 17.05
C VAL A 124 6.36 -2.67 16.49
N SER A 125 5.02 -2.71 16.55
CA SER A 125 4.16 -1.60 16.12
C SER A 125 4.55 -0.27 16.80
N LYS A 126 4.97 -0.30 18.07
CA LYS A 126 5.42 0.89 18.83
C LYS A 126 6.59 1.65 18.18
N PHE A 127 7.40 0.96 17.38
CA PHE A 127 8.54 1.57 16.69
C PHE A 127 8.13 2.11 15.31
N LEU A 128 7.14 1.49 14.68
CA LEU A 128 6.58 1.96 13.41
C LEU A 128 5.77 3.24 13.60
N LEU A 129 5.02 3.32 14.70
CA LEU A 129 4.22 4.50 15.03
C LEU A 129 5.13 5.71 15.35
N PRO A 130 4.81 6.90 14.82
CA PRO A 130 5.54 8.11 15.13
C PRO A 130 5.34 8.49 16.60
N LYS A 131 6.42 8.56 17.38
CA LYS A 131 6.40 9.06 18.76
C LYS A 131 6.67 10.56 18.77
N ASP A 132 5.74 11.34 19.28
CA ASP A 132 5.89 12.79 19.55
C ASP A 132 6.61 13.56 18.43
N ARG A 133 6.02 13.51 17.22
CA ARG A 133 6.52 14.15 15.97
C ARG A 133 7.84 13.60 15.41
N SER A 134 8.30 12.45 15.90
CA SER A 134 9.40 11.71 15.30
C SER A 134 8.94 10.93 14.07
N ALA A 135 9.86 10.76 13.13
CA ALA A 135 9.67 9.89 11.98
C ALA A 135 9.23 8.48 12.40
N GLY A 136 8.11 7.98 11.85
CA GLY A 136 7.79 6.54 11.93
C GLY A 136 8.95 5.73 11.34
N ALA A 137 9.33 4.65 12.02
CA ALA A 137 10.46 3.83 11.61
C ALA A 137 10.13 2.99 10.39
N ASP A 138 11.18 2.59 9.67
CA ASP A 138 11.07 1.59 8.62
C ASP A 138 10.91 0.18 9.20
N MET A 139 10.31 -0.74 8.43
CA MET A 139 10.11 -2.10 8.91
C MET A 139 11.38 -2.92 8.73
N MET A 140 11.92 -3.37 9.87
CA MET A 140 13.08 -4.25 9.93
C MET A 140 12.62 -5.71 9.81
N LEU A 141 13.33 -6.50 9.01
CA LEU A 141 13.01 -7.92 8.78
C LEU A 141 12.86 -8.77 10.06
N PRO A 142 13.65 -8.57 11.14
CA PRO A 142 13.49 -9.34 12.38
C PRO A 142 12.13 -9.15 13.07
N GLY A 143 11.43 -8.04 12.80
CA GLY A 143 10.12 -7.78 13.37
C GLY A 143 8.98 -8.44 12.60
N VAL A 144 9.25 -8.99 11.42
CA VAL A 144 8.24 -9.62 10.56
C VAL A 144 8.02 -11.06 11.01
N ILE A 145 6.76 -11.40 11.23
CA ILE A 145 6.32 -12.78 11.47
C ILE A 145 6.25 -13.48 10.11
N VAL A 146 6.96 -14.59 10.01
CA VAL A 146 6.93 -15.44 8.82
C VAL A 146 5.89 -16.53 9.06
N PRO A 147 4.76 -16.54 8.34
CA PRO A 147 3.78 -17.62 8.46
C PRO A 147 4.40 -18.93 7.97
N PRO A 148 3.83 -20.10 8.35
CA PRO A 148 4.35 -21.40 7.92
C PRO A 148 4.40 -21.57 6.40
N GLU A 149 3.52 -20.87 5.67
CA GLU A 149 3.48 -20.81 4.20
C GLU A 149 4.59 -19.92 3.59
N GLY A 150 5.30 -19.15 4.41
CA GLY A 150 6.31 -18.18 4.00
C GLY A 150 5.73 -16.80 3.65
N LEU A 151 6.60 -15.83 3.38
CA LEU A 151 6.20 -14.44 3.12
C LEU A 151 5.60 -14.19 1.71
N GLY A 152 5.32 -15.26 0.96
CA GLY A 152 4.87 -15.20 -0.44
C GLY A 152 5.92 -14.62 -1.41
N PRO A 153 5.50 -14.22 -2.62
CA PRO A 153 6.41 -13.62 -3.61
C PRO A 153 6.86 -12.24 -3.12
N LEU A 154 8.15 -12.10 -2.82
CA LEU A 154 8.78 -10.85 -2.40
C LEU A 154 9.69 -10.33 -3.50
N GLU A 155 9.35 -9.18 -4.05
CA GLU A 155 10.14 -8.50 -5.07
C GLU A 155 10.63 -7.13 -4.59
N LEU A 156 11.79 -6.72 -5.11
CA LEU A 156 12.35 -5.40 -4.82
C LEU A 156 11.40 -4.32 -5.36
N GLY A 157 10.97 -3.40 -4.49
CA GLY A 157 10.04 -2.32 -4.85
C GLY A 157 8.56 -2.72 -4.80
N GLN A 158 8.22 -3.97 -4.49
CA GLN A 158 6.84 -4.42 -4.34
C GLN A 158 6.12 -3.64 -3.23
N LYS A 159 4.92 -3.13 -3.50
CA LYS A 159 4.10 -2.43 -2.51
C LYS A 159 3.46 -3.43 -1.57
N ARG A 160 3.57 -3.20 -0.25
CA ARG A 160 2.99 -4.06 0.79
C ARG A 160 2.39 -3.22 1.92
N CYS A 161 1.41 -3.78 2.60
CA CYS A 161 0.90 -3.23 3.86
C CYS A 161 1.49 -3.99 5.05
N ILE A 162 1.50 -3.37 6.23
CA ILE A 162 1.87 -4.01 7.50
C ILE A 162 0.61 -4.17 8.33
N ARG A 163 0.39 -5.35 8.91
CA ARG A 163 -0.62 -5.57 9.96
C ARG A 163 0.02 -6.17 11.21
N VAL A 164 -0.68 -6.05 12.32
CA VAL A 164 -0.28 -6.71 13.58
C VAL A 164 -0.91 -8.09 13.66
N GLU A 165 -0.19 -9.06 14.22
CA GLU A 165 -0.73 -10.36 14.55
C GLU A 165 -2.02 -10.25 15.39
N GLY A 166 -3.09 -10.90 14.92
CA GLY A 166 -4.41 -10.83 15.56
C GLY A 166 -5.22 -9.56 15.28
N ASN A 167 -4.74 -8.64 14.42
CA ASN A 167 -5.54 -7.52 13.92
C ASN A 167 -5.64 -7.60 12.39
N LYS A 168 -6.86 -7.60 11.86
CA LYS A 168 -7.11 -7.67 10.40
C LYS A 168 -6.83 -6.34 9.68
N MET A 169 -6.69 -5.24 10.43
CA MET A 169 -6.52 -3.91 9.85
C MET A 169 -5.04 -3.56 9.69
N PRO A 170 -4.63 -3.08 8.50
CA PRO A 170 -3.27 -2.62 8.28
C PRO A 170 -2.96 -1.34 9.07
N ILE A 171 -1.73 -1.23 9.54
CA ILE A 171 -1.21 -0.11 10.35
C ILE A 171 -0.31 0.83 9.54
N ALA A 172 0.27 0.33 8.45
CA ALA A 172 1.20 1.05 7.59
C ALA A 172 1.19 0.50 6.17
N VAL A 173 1.63 1.33 5.23
CA VAL A 173 1.84 0.98 3.82
C VAL A 173 3.22 1.43 3.38
N GLY A 174 3.85 0.65 2.51
CA GLY A 174 5.21 0.90 2.07
C GLY A 174 5.62 0.11 0.85
N LYS A 175 6.92 0.15 0.56
CA LYS A 175 7.56 -0.61 -0.52
C LYS A 175 8.70 -1.47 0.01
N MET A 176 8.82 -2.68 -0.52
CA MET A 176 9.89 -3.60 -0.18
C MET A 176 11.24 -3.09 -0.68
N LEU A 177 12.27 -3.21 0.15
CA LEU A 177 13.67 -2.89 -0.22
C LEU A 177 14.52 -4.13 -0.44
N VAL A 178 13.94 -5.32 -0.29
CA VAL A 178 14.62 -6.61 -0.40
C VAL A 178 13.76 -7.57 -1.19
N SER A 179 14.41 -8.46 -1.95
CA SER A 179 13.75 -9.58 -2.62
C SER A 179 13.68 -10.83 -1.72
N ALA A 180 12.90 -11.84 -2.12
CA ALA A 180 12.86 -13.14 -1.44
C ALA A 180 14.26 -13.76 -1.28
N ALA A 181 15.12 -13.60 -2.28
CA ALA A 181 16.51 -14.10 -2.24
C ALA A 181 17.35 -13.38 -1.18
N ASP A 182 17.21 -12.05 -1.07
CA ASP A 182 17.92 -11.24 -0.09
C ASP A 182 17.46 -11.53 1.32
N VAL A 183 16.15 -11.73 1.52
CA VAL A 183 15.57 -12.10 2.81
C VAL A 183 16.12 -13.46 3.29
N LYS A 184 16.18 -14.44 2.39
CA LYS A 184 16.75 -15.76 2.67
C LYS A 184 18.26 -15.70 2.92
N GLY A 185 18.99 -14.89 2.16
CA GLY A 185 20.44 -14.75 2.27
C GLY A 185 20.90 -13.94 3.50
N SER A 186 20.13 -12.94 3.92
CA SER A 186 20.41 -12.11 5.10
C SER A 186 19.96 -12.78 6.41
N GLY A 187 19.13 -13.83 6.33
CA GLY A 187 18.56 -14.49 7.50
C GLY A 187 17.64 -13.56 8.29
N MET A 188 16.74 -12.86 7.59
CA MET A 188 15.81 -11.88 8.19
C MET A 188 16.49 -10.72 8.93
N LYS A 189 17.63 -10.23 8.43
CA LYS A 189 18.35 -9.10 9.06
C LYS A 189 18.34 -7.85 8.17
N GLY A 190 18.24 -6.70 8.82
CA GLY A 190 18.29 -5.39 8.16
C GLY A 190 16.92 -4.80 7.84
N LYS A 191 16.94 -3.74 7.04
CA LYS A 191 15.74 -2.99 6.63
C LYS A 191 15.02 -3.76 5.51
N GLY A 192 13.80 -4.19 5.78
CA GLY A 192 13.00 -4.99 4.85
C GLY A 192 12.08 -4.13 3.99
N MET A 193 11.37 -3.20 4.62
CA MET A 193 10.38 -2.37 3.93
C MET A 193 10.54 -0.90 4.32
N GLU A 194 10.47 -0.02 3.35
CA GLU A 194 10.37 1.42 3.58
C GLU A 194 8.92 1.80 3.80
N VAL A 195 8.63 2.41 4.96
CA VAL A 195 7.28 2.84 5.29
C VAL A 195 7.02 4.20 4.64
N LYS A 196 5.90 4.32 3.91
CA LYS A 196 5.50 5.55 3.23
C LYS A 196 4.40 6.30 3.96
N HIS A 197 3.45 5.57 4.56
CA HIS A 197 2.36 6.12 5.35
C HIS A 197 2.02 5.16 6.49
N VAL A 198 1.74 5.70 7.68
CA VAL A 198 1.53 4.94 8.94
C VAL A 198 0.46 5.58 9.81
N TYR A 199 -0.17 4.77 10.65
CA TYR A 199 -1.09 5.25 11.68
C TYR A 199 -0.40 6.31 12.57
N HIS A 200 -1.15 7.33 12.98
CA HIS A 200 -0.65 8.54 13.67
C HIS A 200 0.24 9.51 12.88
N ASP A 201 0.46 9.32 11.57
CA ASP A 201 1.15 10.34 10.78
C ASP A 201 0.26 11.53 10.38
N SER A 202 0.87 12.52 9.73
CA SER A 202 0.16 13.74 9.32
C SER A 202 -0.96 13.47 8.31
N LEU A 203 -0.83 12.44 7.46
CA LEU A 203 -1.86 12.10 6.47
C LEU A 203 -3.06 11.43 7.12
N TRP A 204 -2.81 10.56 8.11
CA TRP A 204 -3.87 10.01 8.96
C TRP A 204 -4.60 11.12 9.73
N ALA A 205 -3.86 12.08 10.28
CA ALA A 205 -4.43 13.23 10.97
C ALA A 205 -5.28 14.10 10.03
N TYR A 206 -4.82 14.33 8.80
CA TYR A 206 -5.58 15.04 7.76
C TYR A 206 -6.86 14.29 7.36
N SER A 207 -6.82 12.96 7.35
CA SER A 207 -7.96 12.10 6.98
C SER A 207 -9.03 11.97 8.08
N GLY A 208 -8.99 12.85 9.10
CA GLY A 208 -9.99 12.92 10.16
C GLY A 208 -9.74 12.01 11.36
N ARG A 209 -8.51 11.51 11.55
CA ARG A 209 -8.10 10.70 12.72
C ARG A 209 -9.01 9.49 12.98
N LYS A 210 -9.52 8.89 11.91
CA LYS A 210 -10.40 7.72 12.01
C LYS A 210 -9.62 6.52 12.53
N VAL A 211 -10.27 5.71 13.34
CA VAL A 211 -9.69 4.50 13.93
C VAL A 211 -10.57 3.32 13.50
N PRO A 212 -10.01 2.22 12.98
CA PRO A 212 -10.82 1.15 12.40
C PRO A 212 -11.36 0.17 13.45
N ASN A 213 -10.64 -0.07 14.56
CA ASN A 213 -11.09 -0.91 15.67
C ASN A 213 -10.41 -0.52 16.99
N ASP A 214 -10.89 -1.09 18.11
CA ASP A 214 -10.39 -0.81 19.46
C ASP A 214 -8.92 -1.24 19.68
N GLY A 215 -8.35 -2.02 18.76
CA GLY A 215 -6.95 -2.46 18.82
C GLY A 215 -5.95 -1.36 18.48
N PHE A 216 -6.37 -0.22 17.94
CA PHE A 216 -5.49 0.90 17.59
C PHE A 216 -5.39 1.87 18.75
N LEU A 217 -4.43 1.62 19.65
CA LEU A 217 -4.14 2.47 20.80
C LEU A 217 -3.21 3.63 20.39
N ALA A 218 -3.04 4.59 21.29
CA ALA A 218 -2.23 5.78 21.02
C ALA A 218 -0.73 5.49 20.80
N ASP A 219 -0.20 4.43 21.42
CA ASP A 219 1.22 4.09 21.38
C ASP A 219 1.51 2.71 20.76
N GLN A 220 0.48 1.92 20.49
CA GLN A 220 0.59 0.53 20.05
C GLN A 220 -0.65 0.10 19.27
N VAL A 221 -0.48 -0.81 18.32
CA VAL A 221 -1.59 -1.60 17.78
C VAL A 221 -1.55 -3.01 18.34
N VAL A 222 -2.67 -3.49 18.86
CA VAL A 222 -2.86 -4.83 19.44
C VAL A 222 -3.87 -5.63 18.63
N ALA A 223 -3.90 -6.94 18.90
CA ALA A 223 -4.92 -7.82 18.38
C ALA A 223 -6.32 -7.32 18.76
N SER A 224 -7.24 -7.37 17.80
CA SER A 224 -8.64 -6.99 18.01
C SER A 224 -9.50 -7.82 17.06
N GLU A 225 -10.56 -8.42 17.60
CA GLU A 225 -11.59 -9.12 16.83
C GLU A 225 -12.54 -8.15 16.11
N GLY A 226 -12.31 -6.84 16.22
CA GLY A 226 -13.12 -5.81 15.59
C GLY A 226 -13.32 -6.10 14.11
N ALA A 227 -14.58 -6.36 13.74
CA ALA A 227 -14.99 -6.60 12.38
C ALA A 227 -14.55 -5.44 11.47
N PRO A 228 -14.31 -5.70 10.17
CA PRO A 228 -14.04 -4.63 9.23
C PRO A 228 -15.08 -3.51 9.33
N PRO A 229 -14.68 -2.23 9.25
CA PRO A 229 -15.65 -1.14 9.30
C PRO A 229 -16.72 -1.40 8.22
N ALA A 230 -17.99 -1.08 8.49
CA ALA A 230 -19.12 -1.46 7.61
C ALA A 230 -18.95 -1.11 6.12
N ALA A 231 -18.11 -0.12 5.79
CA ALA A 231 -17.74 0.22 4.42
C ALA A 231 -16.89 -0.85 3.71
N ALA A 232 -16.10 -1.63 4.46
CA ALA A 232 -15.37 -2.80 3.96
C ALA A 232 -16.31 -3.96 3.67
N ALA A 233 -17.29 -4.19 4.55
CA ALA A 233 -18.34 -5.17 4.31
C ALA A 233 -19.19 -4.81 3.09
N ALA A 234 -19.47 -3.52 2.83
CA ALA A 234 -20.19 -3.10 1.62
C ALA A 234 -19.36 -3.22 0.33
N ALA A 235 -18.03 -3.01 0.39
CA ALA A 235 -17.14 -3.21 -0.75
C ALA A 235 -16.94 -4.69 -1.08
N ALA A 236 -16.88 -5.55 -0.04
CA ALA A 236 -16.82 -7.00 -0.18
C ALA A 236 -18.18 -7.63 -0.53
N ALA A 237 -19.30 -7.13 0.00
CA ALA A 237 -20.65 -7.61 -0.35
C ALA A 237 -21.06 -7.24 -1.78
N ALA A 238 -20.46 -6.20 -2.37
CA ALA A 238 -20.60 -5.91 -3.80
C ALA A 238 -19.79 -6.87 -4.69
N ASP A 239 -18.93 -7.71 -4.10
CA ASP A 239 -18.19 -8.79 -4.75
C ASP A 239 -19.00 -10.11 -4.72
N GLU A 240 -19.85 -10.32 -3.70
CA GLU A 240 -20.60 -11.56 -3.49
C GLU A 240 -21.98 -11.61 -4.18
N SER A 241 -22.42 -10.53 -4.83
CA SER A 241 -23.79 -10.41 -5.37
C SER A 241 -23.91 -10.64 -6.88
N ASP A 242 -23.00 -11.38 -7.53
CA ASP A 242 -23.02 -11.54 -9.00
C ASP A 242 -22.50 -12.92 -9.46
N GLU A 243 -22.99 -14.00 -8.85
CA GLU A 243 -22.86 -15.36 -9.41
C GLU A 243 -24.16 -15.92 -10.03
N GLU A 244 -25.25 -15.14 -10.14
CA GLU A 244 -26.54 -15.66 -10.67
C GLU A 244 -27.08 -14.99 -11.96
N GLU A 245 -26.38 -14.06 -12.62
CA GLU A 245 -26.80 -13.56 -13.95
C GLU A 245 -25.79 -13.90 -15.05
N ALA A 246 -25.55 -15.19 -15.29
CA ALA A 246 -24.82 -15.65 -16.48
C ALA A 246 -25.40 -16.93 -17.14
N GLU A 247 -26.55 -17.44 -16.70
CA GLU A 247 -27.19 -18.63 -17.29
C GLU A 247 -28.62 -18.39 -17.80
N GLU A 248 -28.94 -17.23 -18.40
CA GLU A 248 -30.19 -17.08 -19.17
C GLU A 248 -30.02 -16.20 -20.42
N GLU A 249 -29.02 -16.46 -21.28
CA GLU A 249 -29.03 -15.91 -22.66
C GLU A 249 -28.38 -16.83 -23.70
N GLU A 250 -28.55 -18.15 -23.57
CA GLU A 250 -28.32 -19.10 -24.68
C GLU A 250 -29.49 -20.07 -24.82
N ALA A 251 -30.71 -19.53 -24.93
CA ALA A 251 -31.89 -20.32 -25.28
C ALA A 251 -32.92 -19.51 -26.08
N GLU A 252 -32.50 -18.60 -26.96
CA GLU A 252 -33.39 -18.06 -27.99
C GLU A 252 -32.59 -17.33 -29.09
N ALA A 253 -31.91 -18.12 -29.93
CA ALA A 253 -31.59 -17.68 -31.28
C ALA A 253 -31.58 -18.91 -32.18
N GLU A 254 -32.66 -18.98 -32.97
CA GLU A 254 -32.94 -19.83 -34.12
C GLU A 254 -31.73 -20.22 -34.99
#